data_AF-A0A0N1GI08-F1
#
_entry.id   AF-A0A0N1GI08-F1
#
_cell.length_a   1.000
_cell.length_b   1.000
_cell.length_c   1.000
_cell.angle_alpha   90.00
_cell.angle_beta   90.00
_cell.angle_gamma   90.00
#
_symmetry.space_group_name_H-M   'P 1'
#
loop_
_entity.id
_entity.type
_entity.pdbx_description
1 polymer ?
#
loop_
_entity_poly.entity_id
_entity_poly.type
_entity_poly.pdbx_seq_one_letter_code
_entity_poly.pdbx_strand_id
1 'polypeptide(L)'
;MTNTWLITGGAGCIGAHVVRALPAASERPVVYDDLSTGIAERVPAGVPLVAGSTLDAALLRRTPAEHAVTGVVHLAAKKQVGEWLVRATGRATGLATASLRSFNVAGAATPELADVGVFNIVPMVFEELTEGSAPRIFGADYPTPDGTCVRDYIHVVDLAEAHVATARALAASPGRDLTLNIGRARVFRSTT
;
A
#
# COMPACT_ATOMS: atom_id res chain seq x y z
N MET A 1 -22.87 1.71 10.19
CA MET A 1 -23.07 1.83 8.73
C MET A 1 -21.84 1.25 8.07
N THR A 2 -21.99 0.46 7.02
CA THR A 2 -20.85 -0.15 6.30
C THR A 2 -20.39 0.82 5.21
N ASN A 3 -19.15 1.29 5.29
CA ASN A 3 -18.60 2.21 4.31
C ASN A 3 -18.01 1.45 3.12
N THR A 4 -17.96 2.12 1.97
CA THR A 4 -17.32 1.60 0.76
C THR A 4 -16.06 2.40 0.46
N TRP A 5 -14.96 1.71 0.24
CA TRP A 5 -13.63 2.28 0.07
C TRP A 5 -13.06 1.96 -1.31
N LEU A 6 -12.73 3.01 -2.07
CA LEU A 6 -12.03 2.87 -3.34
C LEU A 6 -10.52 2.75 -3.09
N ILE A 7 -9.92 1.64 -3.51
CA ILE A 7 -8.50 1.34 -3.33
C ILE A 7 -7.80 1.47 -4.68
N THR A 8 -7.19 2.63 -4.95
CA THR A 8 -6.42 2.80 -6.18
C THR A 8 -5.09 2.07 -6.06
N GLY A 9 -4.65 1.30 -7.05
CA GLY A 9 -3.46 0.45 -6.91
C GLY A 9 -3.73 -0.81 -6.08
N GLY A 10 -5.00 -1.20 -5.93
CA GLY A 10 -5.45 -2.30 -5.08
C GLY A 10 -5.06 -3.70 -5.56
N ALA A 11 -4.58 -3.85 -6.81
CA ALA A 11 -4.04 -5.11 -7.33
C ALA A 11 -2.51 -5.21 -7.14
N GLY A 12 -1.86 -4.16 -6.65
CA GLY A 12 -0.44 -4.14 -6.29
C GLY A 12 -0.13 -4.85 -4.98
N CYS A 13 1.16 -5.00 -4.66
CA CYS A 13 1.64 -5.73 -3.47
C CYS A 13 0.99 -5.25 -2.16
N ILE A 14 1.03 -3.94 -1.88
CA ILE A 14 0.42 -3.37 -0.66
C ILE A 14 -1.11 -3.33 -0.80
N GLY A 15 -1.60 -2.91 -1.96
CA GLY A 15 -3.03 -2.73 -2.22
C GLY A 15 -3.85 -3.99 -1.98
N ALA A 16 -3.37 -5.15 -2.43
CA ALA A 16 -4.07 -6.42 -2.28
C ALA A 16 -4.23 -6.82 -0.80
N HIS A 17 -3.24 -6.51 0.05
CA HIS A 17 -3.32 -6.75 1.48
C HIS A 17 -4.34 -5.82 2.15
N VAL A 18 -4.39 -4.54 1.76
CA VAL A 18 -5.42 -3.59 2.25
C VAL A 18 -6.82 -4.06 1.86
N VAL A 19 -7.02 -4.46 0.60
CA VAL A 19 -8.31 -4.99 0.10
C VAL A 19 -8.79 -6.17 0.92
N ARG A 20 -7.88 -7.08 1.31
CA ARG A 20 -8.21 -8.27 2.12
C ARG A 20 -8.48 -7.97 3.59
N ALA A 21 -7.89 -6.90 4.12
CA ALA A 21 -8.07 -6.51 5.52
C ALA A 21 -9.41 -5.77 5.76
N LEU A 22 -9.95 -5.07 4.76
CA LEU A 22 -11.17 -4.26 4.90
C LEU A 22 -12.43 -5.06 5.29
N PRO A 23 -12.71 -6.25 4.74
CA PRO A 23 -13.87 -7.05 5.16
C PRO A 23 -13.83 -7.44 6.64
N ALA A 24 -12.66 -7.78 7.19
CA ALA A 24 -12.47 -8.05 8.63
C ALA A 24 -12.83 -6.82 9.49
N ALA A 25 -12.75 -5.63 8.90
CA ALA A 25 -13.13 -4.39 9.53
C ALA A 25 -14.61 -4.00 9.35
N SER A 26 -15.43 -4.87 8.75
CA SER A 26 -16.80 -4.56 8.32
C SER A 26 -16.88 -3.42 7.29
N GLU A 27 -15.87 -3.30 6.44
CA GLU A 27 -15.77 -2.31 5.36
C GLU A 27 -15.77 -2.99 3.99
N ARG A 28 -16.31 -2.32 2.97
CA ARG A 28 -16.39 -2.86 1.59
C ARG A 28 -15.32 -2.24 0.67
N PRO A 29 -14.38 -3.02 0.12
CA PRO A 29 -13.43 -2.52 -0.85
C PRO A 29 -14.01 -2.50 -2.28
N VAL A 30 -13.58 -1.52 -3.07
CA VAL A 30 -13.65 -1.50 -4.54
C VAL A 30 -12.24 -1.22 -5.04
N VAL A 31 -11.70 -2.09 -5.90
CA VAL A 31 -10.36 -1.92 -6.46
C VAL A 31 -10.43 -1.07 -7.72
N TYR A 32 -9.51 -0.11 -7.83
CA TYR A 32 -9.27 0.66 -9.05
C TYR A 32 -7.79 0.50 -9.43
N ASP A 33 -7.49 -0.11 -10.55
CA ASP A 33 -6.11 -0.42 -10.91
C ASP A 33 -5.96 -0.47 -12.43
N ASP A 34 -4.86 0.04 -12.98
CA ASP A 34 -4.59 -0.07 -14.42
C ASP A 34 -3.85 -1.35 -14.79
N LEU A 35 -3.48 -2.16 -13.79
CA LEU A 35 -2.78 -3.43 -13.92
C LEU A 35 -1.41 -3.31 -14.60
N SER A 36 -0.84 -2.10 -14.65
CA SER A 36 0.50 -1.87 -15.22
C SER A 36 1.60 -2.58 -14.43
N THR A 37 1.44 -2.65 -13.10
CA THR A 37 2.28 -3.43 -12.18
C THR A 37 1.48 -4.32 -11.22
N GLY A 38 0.14 -4.22 -11.26
CA GLY A 38 -0.77 -5.00 -10.44
C GLY A 38 -1.11 -6.36 -11.07
N ILE A 39 -1.54 -7.31 -10.24
CA ILE A 39 -1.97 -8.65 -10.69
C ILE A 39 -3.45 -8.82 -10.33
N ALA A 40 -4.32 -8.99 -11.32
CA ALA A 40 -5.77 -9.04 -11.12
C ALA A 40 -6.19 -10.17 -10.18
N GLU A 41 -5.50 -11.31 -10.26
CA GLU A 41 -5.71 -12.50 -9.43
C GLU A 41 -5.43 -12.27 -7.94
N ARG A 42 -4.71 -11.19 -7.59
CA ARG A 42 -4.51 -10.80 -6.18
C ARG A 42 -5.79 -10.24 -5.56
N VAL A 43 -6.73 -9.75 -6.37
CA VAL A 43 -8.02 -9.22 -5.92
C VAL A 43 -8.95 -10.38 -5.53
N PRO A 44 -9.50 -10.40 -4.30
CA PRO A 44 -10.39 -11.48 -3.87
C PRO A 44 -11.65 -11.59 -4.75
N ALA A 45 -12.11 -12.82 -4.96
CA ALA A 45 -13.37 -13.08 -5.64
C ALA A 45 -14.54 -12.34 -4.96
N GLY A 46 -15.37 -11.67 -5.75
CA GLY A 46 -16.51 -10.87 -5.27
C GLY A 46 -16.17 -9.44 -4.88
N VAL A 47 -14.89 -9.03 -4.87
CA VAL A 47 -14.50 -7.61 -4.76
C VAL A 47 -14.55 -6.99 -6.16
N PRO A 48 -15.29 -5.87 -6.36
CA PRO A 48 -15.31 -5.20 -7.66
C PRO A 48 -13.92 -4.69 -8.04
N LEU A 49 -13.49 -5.00 -9.27
CA LEU A 49 -12.27 -4.47 -9.88
C LEU A 49 -12.65 -3.57 -11.07
N VAL A 50 -12.32 -2.29 -10.96
CA VAL A 50 -12.40 -1.32 -12.05
C VAL A 50 -11.02 -1.20 -12.68
N ALA A 51 -10.86 -1.81 -13.86
CA ALA A 51 -9.63 -1.73 -14.62
C ALA A 51 -9.53 -0.37 -15.33
N GLY A 52 -8.56 0.47 -14.94
CA GLY A 52 -8.40 1.80 -15.55
C GLY A 52 -7.32 2.67 -14.91
N SER A 53 -6.83 3.64 -15.67
CA SER A 53 -5.82 4.59 -15.21
C SER A 53 -6.44 5.68 -14.34
N THR A 54 -5.72 6.13 -13.30
CA THR A 54 -6.12 7.32 -12.52
C THR A 54 -6.02 8.61 -13.34
N LEU A 55 -5.39 8.55 -14.53
CA LEU A 55 -5.36 9.63 -15.50
C LEU A 55 -6.63 9.73 -16.36
N ASP A 56 -7.49 8.70 -16.35
CA ASP A 56 -8.80 8.77 -16.99
C ASP A 56 -9.79 9.50 -16.08
N ALA A 57 -9.89 10.81 -16.27
CA ALA A 57 -10.76 11.67 -15.48
C ALA A 57 -12.25 11.32 -15.63
N ALA A 58 -12.67 10.77 -16.78
CA ALA A 58 -14.06 10.41 -17.00
C ALA A 58 -14.42 9.18 -16.17
N LEU A 59 -13.61 8.12 -16.25
CA LEU A 59 -13.76 6.90 -15.45
C LEU A 59 -13.66 7.19 -13.94
N LEU A 60 -12.65 7.95 -13.53
CA LEU A 60 -12.43 8.27 -12.11
C LEU A 60 -13.59 9.06 -11.49
N ARG A 61 -14.31 9.89 -12.28
CA ARG A 61 -15.47 10.65 -11.80
C ARG A 61 -16.72 9.79 -11.59
N ARG A 62 -16.96 8.80 -12.46
CA ARG A 62 -18.16 7.95 -12.39
C ARG A 62 -18.03 6.81 -11.37
N THR A 63 -16.84 6.25 -11.20
CA THR A 63 -16.61 5.10 -10.31
C THR A 63 -17.07 5.32 -8.86
N PRO A 64 -16.79 6.47 -8.19
CA PRO A 64 -17.26 6.68 -6.83
C PRO A 64 -18.78 6.64 -6.70
N ALA A 65 -19.50 7.21 -7.67
CA ALA A 65 -20.96 7.22 -7.68
C ALA A 65 -21.53 5.81 -7.96
N GLU A 66 -20.99 5.11 -8.96
CA GLU A 66 -21.42 3.76 -9.37
C GLU A 66 -21.29 2.74 -8.24
N HIS A 67 -20.30 2.91 -7.36
CA HIS A 67 -20.02 1.98 -6.26
C HIS A 67 -20.40 2.52 -4.88
N ALA A 68 -21.07 3.68 -4.79
CA ALA A 68 -21.40 4.34 -3.53
C ALA A 68 -20.18 4.50 -2.59
N VAL A 69 -19.04 4.92 -3.16
CA VAL A 69 -17.78 5.11 -2.45
C VAL A 69 -17.91 6.26 -1.46
N THR A 70 -17.51 5.99 -0.23
CA THR A 70 -17.52 6.94 0.89
C THR A 70 -16.12 7.35 1.35
N GLY A 71 -15.08 6.67 0.86
CA GLY A 71 -13.69 6.96 1.17
C GLY A 71 -12.72 6.41 0.13
N VAL A 72 -11.51 6.95 0.07
CA VAL A 72 -10.48 6.53 -0.89
C VAL A 72 -9.18 6.20 -0.15
N VAL A 73 -8.57 5.07 -0.48
CA VAL A 73 -7.19 4.74 -0.12
C VAL A 73 -6.36 4.80 -1.40
N HIS A 74 -5.41 5.74 -1.46
CA HIS A 74 -4.65 6.02 -2.66
C HIS A 74 -3.25 5.38 -2.64
N LEU A 75 -3.05 4.32 -3.41
CA LEU A 75 -1.75 3.60 -3.54
C LEU A 75 -1.18 3.61 -4.97
N ALA A 76 -1.78 4.36 -5.90
CA ALA A 76 -1.41 4.34 -7.33
C ALA A 76 -0.40 5.44 -7.76
N ALA A 77 -0.04 6.40 -6.91
CA ALA A 77 0.78 7.56 -7.31
C ALA A 77 2.27 7.50 -6.90
N LYS A 78 3.08 8.29 -7.64
CA LYS A 78 4.47 8.61 -7.28
C LYS A 78 4.50 9.45 -5.97
N LYS A 79 5.35 9.01 -5.03
CA LYS A 79 5.28 9.31 -3.58
C LYS A 79 5.09 10.79 -3.18
N GLN A 80 5.71 11.77 -3.85
CA GLN A 80 5.64 13.18 -3.41
C GLN A 80 4.50 13.99 -4.05
N VAL A 81 4.21 13.82 -5.34
CA VAL A 81 3.13 14.58 -6.01
C VAL A 81 1.75 14.13 -5.50
N GLY A 82 1.61 12.85 -5.13
CA GLY A 82 0.38 12.29 -4.59
C GLY A 82 -0.09 12.96 -3.30
N GLU A 83 0.81 13.30 -2.37
CA GLU A 83 0.44 13.88 -1.07
C GLU A 83 -0.21 15.27 -1.22
N TRP A 84 0.39 16.14 -2.06
CA TRP A 84 -0.15 17.48 -2.31
C TRP A 84 -1.52 17.42 -3.00
N LEU A 85 -1.68 16.51 -3.95
CA LEU A 85 -2.94 16.32 -4.67
C LEU A 85 -4.05 15.77 -3.77
N VAL A 86 -3.73 14.79 -2.93
CA VAL A 86 -4.67 14.24 -1.92
C VAL A 86 -5.13 15.35 -0.98
N ARG A 87 -4.20 16.15 -0.47
CA ARG A 87 -4.51 17.27 0.44
C ARG A 87 -5.34 18.37 -0.23
N ALA A 88 -5.00 18.73 -1.46
CA ALA A 88 -5.77 19.70 -2.24
C ALA A 88 -7.21 19.21 -2.49
N THR A 89 -7.35 17.92 -2.80
CA THR A 89 -8.65 17.28 -3.03
C THR A 89 -9.51 17.29 -1.76
N GLY A 90 -8.95 16.87 -0.62
CA GLY A 90 -9.68 16.90 0.67
C GLY A 90 -10.20 18.30 1.02
N ARG A 91 -9.40 19.34 0.79
CA ARG A 91 -9.84 20.74 0.98
C ARG A 91 -10.92 21.18 0.01
N ALA A 92 -10.86 20.74 -1.25
CA ALA A 92 -11.81 21.14 -2.28
C ALA A 92 -13.18 20.43 -2.16
N THR A 93 -13.21 19.21 -1.62
CA THR A 93 -14.42 18.37 -1.61
C THR A 93 -14.97 18.09 -0.22
N GLY A 94 -14.23 18.42 0.84
CA GLY A 94 -14.57 18.08 2.22
C GLY A 94 -14.29 16.61 2.58
N LEU A 95 -13.69 15.84 1.68
CA LEU A 95 -13.29 14.45 1.96
C LEU A 95 -12.23 14.39 3.05
N ALA A 96 -12.37 13.42 3.95
CA ALA A 96 -11.32 13.07 4.89
C ALA A 96 -10.18 12.37 4.14
N THR A 97 -8.93 12.73 4.42
CA THR A 97 -7.75 12.27 3.69
C THR A 97 -6.63 11.84 4.63
N ALA A 98 -5.83 10.86 4.20
CA ALA A 98 -4.59 10.49 4.88
C ALA A 98 -3.49 10.11 3.89
N SER A 99 -2.26 10.49 4.20
CA SER A 99 -1.05 10.04 3.53
C SER A 99 -0.20 9.21 4.50
N LEU A 100 -0.05 7.91 4.20
CA LEU A 100 0.75 6.98 4.98
C LEU A 100 2.12 6.82 4.33
N ARG A 101 3.15 7.31 5.00
CA ARG A 101 4.55 7.25 4.58
C ARG A 101 5.18 5.97 5.13
N SER A 102 5.15 4.91 4.33
CA SER A 102 5.85 3.66 4.64
C SER A 102 7.26 3.65 4.07
N PHE A 103 8.16 2.96 4.79
CA PHE A 103 9.56 2.80 4.40
C PHE A 103 9.76 1.53 3.57
N ASN A 104 10.30 0.47 4.17
CA ASN A 104 10.54 -0.81 3.50
C ASN A 104 9.48 -1.80 4.00
N VAL A 105 8.80 -2.44 3.06
CA VAL A 105 7.74 -3.39 3.35
C VAL A 105 8.24 -4.77 2.96
N ALA A 106 8.01 -5.74 3.83
CA ALA A 106 8.44 -7.12 3.62
C ALA A 106 7.40 -8.10 4.13
N GLY A 107 7.54 -9.36 3.71
CA GLY A 107 6.66 -10.45 4.11
C GLY A 107 5.41 -10.56 3.25
N ALA A 108 4.59 -11.57 3.57
CA ALA A 108 3.36 -11.90 2.88
C ALA A 108 2.38 -12.49 3.89
N ALA A 109 1.08 -12.17 3.76
CA ALA A 109 0.07 -12.80 4.61
C ALA A 109 -0.08 -14.31 4.28
N THR A 110 0.02 -14.65 2.99
CA THR A 110 0.01 -16.03 2.49
C THR A 110 0.99 -16.14 1.32
N PRO A 111 1.47 -17.34 0.96
CA PRO A 111 2.41 -17.53 -0.15
C PRO A 111 1.92 -16.95 -1.49
N GLU A 112 0.61 -16.99 -1.76
CA GLU A 112 0.01 -16.51 -3.01
C GLU A 112 0.05 -14.98 -3.12
N LEU A 113 0.24 -14.29 -1.99
CA LEU A 113 0.36 -12.83 -1.91
C LEU A 113 1.81 -12.37 -1.82
N ALA A 114 2.77 -13.29 -1.93
CA ALA A 114 4.18 -12.95 -1.90
C ALA A 114 4.51 -11.93 -2.99
N ASP A 115 5.40 -11.00 -2.63
CA ASP A 115 6.02 -10.10 -3.59
C ASP A 115 7.08 -10.89 -4.36
N VAL A 116 6.76 -11.24 -5.61
CA VAL A 116 7.67 -11.89 -6.55
C VAL A 116 8.43 -10.87 -7.41
N GLY A 117 8.19 -9.57 -7.21
CA GLY A 117 8.90 -8.52 -7.92
C GLY A 117 10.30 -8.34 -7.36
N VAL A 118 11.32 -8.59 -8.18
CA VAL A 118 12.75 -8.46 -7.79
C VAL A 118 13.17 -6.98 -7.85
N PHE A 119 12.58 -6.14 -7.02
CA PHE A 119 12.85 -4.70 -6.95
C PHE A 119 13.18 -4.20 -5.54
N ASN A 120 13.06 -5.07 -4.54
CA ASN A 120 13.33 -4.85 -3.13
C ASN A 120 14.23 -5.98 -2.61
N ILE A 121 15.03 -5.64 -1.59
CA ILE A 121 16.11 -6.52 -1.10
C ILE A 121 15.63 -7.85 -0.53
N VAL A 122 14.40 -7.93 0.00
CA VAL A 122 13.90 -9.17 0.63
C VAL A 122 13.68 -10.28 -0.40
N PRO A 123 12.88 -10.11 -1.47
CA PRO A 123 12.77 -11.14 -2.50
C PRO A 123 14.07 -11.33 -3.29
N MET A 124 14.88 -10.29 -3.53
CA MET A 124 16.23 -10.46 -4.12
C MET A 124 17.10 -11.43 -3.32
N VAL A 125 17.12 -11.30 -1.98
CA VAL A 125 17.87 -12.19 -1.11
C VAL A 125 17.33 -13.61 -1.18
N PHE A 126 16.00 -13.79 -1.14
CA PHE A 126 15.41 -15.12 -1.21
C PHE A 126 15.60 -15.79 -2.57
N GLU A 127 15.57 -15.05 -3.67
CA GLU A 127 15.85 -15.54 -5.02
C GLU A 127 17.28 -16.08 -5.11
N GLU A 128 18.28 -15.26 -4.78
CA GLU A 128 19.69 -15.66 -4.78
C GLU A 128 19.95 -16.90 -3.91
N LEU A 129 19.38 -16.93 -2.70
CA LEU A 129 19.50 -18.08 -1.80
C LEU A 129 18.84 -19.34 -2.38
N THR A 130 17.71 -19.20 -3.07
CA THR A 130 17.01 -20.33 -3.72
C THR A 130 17.81 -20.86 -4.90
N GLU A 131 18.54 -20.00 -5.60
CA GLU A 131 19.46 -20.36 -6.69
C GLU A 131 20.82 -20.87 -6.19
N GLY A 132 21.06 -20.88 -4.87
CA GLY A 132 22.32 -21.32 -4.28
C GLY A 132 23.47 -20.29 -4.37
N SER A 133 23.13 -19.04 -4.70
CA SER A 133 24.05 -17.91 -4.82
C SER A 133 24.06 -17.06 -3.55
N ALA A 134 25.16 -16.32 -3.35
CA ALA A 134 25.27 -15.39 -2.22
C ALA A 134 24.62 -14.04 -2.57
N PRO A 135 23.67 -13.53 -1.76
CA PRO A 135 23.05 -12.24 -2.01
C PRO A 135 24.08 -11.10 -2.06
N ARG A 136 23.92 -10.19 -3.02
CA ARG A 136 24.81 -9.04 -3.17
C ARG A 136 24.45 -7.92 -2.19
N ILE A 137 25.40 -7.54 -1.35
CA ILE A 137 25.29 -6.37 -0.46
C ILE A 137 25.89 -5.14 -1.15
N PHE A 138 25.10 -4.08 -1.29
CA PHE A 138 25.54 -2.83 -1.90
C PHE A 138 26.11 -1.86 -0.84
N GLY A 139 27.44 -1.88 -0.70
CA GLY A 139 28.19 -1.01 0.20
C GLY A 139 28.42 -1.62 1.59
N ALA A 140 29.62 -1.38 2.13
CA ALA A 140 30.11 -1.96 3.40
C ALA A 140 30.92 -0.94 4.23
N ASP A 141 30.80 0.34 3.89
CA ASP A 141 31.55 1.47 4.46
C ASP A 141 30.61 2.54 5.04
N TYR A 142 29.35 2.21 5.28
CA TYR A 142 28.41 3.11 5.94
C TYR A 142 28.80 3.34 7.41
N PRO A 143 28.45 4.49 8.00
CA PRO A 143 28.65 4.74 9.44
C PRO A 143 27.61 3.98 10.28
N THR A 144 27.62 2.65 10.18
CA THR A 144 26.75 1.70 10.88
C THR A 144 27.62 0.61 11.52
N PRO A 145 27.12 -0.12 12.54
CA PRO A 145 27.95 -1.06 13.30
C PRO A 145 28.62 -2.18 12.47
N ASP A 146 28.01 -2.58 11.36
CA ASP A 146 28.50 -3.63 10.45
C ASP A 146 28.96 -3.08 9.08
N GLY A 147 28.98 -1.75 8.92
CA GLY A 147 29.32 -1.09 7.66
C GLY A 147 28.23 -1.17 6.59
N THR A 148 27.13 -1.90 6.81
CA THR A 148 26.06 -2.09 5.81
C THR A 148 24.92 -1.08 5.96
N CYS A 149 24.06 -1.01 4.95
CA CYS A 149 22.88 -0.13 4.96
C CYS A 149 21.82 -0.55 6.00
N VAL A 150 21.52 0.34 6.94
CA VAL A 150 20.43 0.19 7.91
C VAL A 150 19.08 0.66 7.34
N ARG A 151 18.02 -0.11 7.54
CA ARG A 151 16.66 0.19 7.07
C ARG A 151 15.59 -0.20 8.10
N ASP A 152 14.48 0.54 8.14
CA ASP A 152 13.26 0.17 8.88
C ASP A 152 12.39 -0.70 7.97
N TYR A 153 12.12 -1.93 8.42
CA TYR A 153 11.23 -2.87 7.76
C TYR A 153 9.96 -3.06 8.59
N ILE A 154 8.83 -2.97 7.90
CA ILE A 154 7.52 -3.31 8.45
C ILE A 154 6.94 -4.52 7.72
N HIS A 155 6.28 -5.41 8.47
CA HIS A 155 5.57 -6.52 7.87
C HIS A 155 4.36 -6.00 7.07
N VAL A 156 4.11 -6.56 5.90
CA VAL A 156 3.01 -6.10 5.01
C VAL A 156 1.64 -6.17 5.67
N VAL A 157 1.42 -7.14 6.57
CA VAL A 157 0.18 -7.25 7.37
C VAL A 157 0.02 -6.07 8.33
N ASP A 158 1.06 -5.73 9.10
CA ASP A 158 1.03 -4.57 10.01
C ASP A 158 0.76 -3.26 9.23
N LEU A 159 1.34 -3.13 8.04
CA LEU A 159 1.08 -1.98 7.16
C LEU A 159 -0.38 -1.96 6.69
N ALA A 160 -0.94 -3.11 6.31
CA ALA A 160 -2.34 -3.19 5.91
C ALA A 160 -3.30 -2.85 7.07
N GLU A 161 -3.00 -3.32 8.28
CA GLU A 161 -3.75 -2.96 9.49
C GLU A 161 -3.69 -1.46 9.79
N ALA A 162 -2.53 -0.81 9.59
CA ALA A 162 -2.40 0.63 9.75
C ALA A 162 -3.28 1.42 8.76
N HIS A 163 -3.44 0.93 7.52
CA HIS A 163 -4.37 1.53 6.55
C HIS A 163 -5.83 1.39 7.01
N VAL A 164 -6.23 0.20 7.48
CA VAL A 164 -7.58 -0.05 8.01
C VAL A 164 -7.87 0.83 9.23
N ALA A 165 -6.93 0.92 10.18
CA ALA A 165 -7.07 1.77 11.35
C ALA A 165 -7.22 3.25 10.97
N THR A 166 -6.45 3.71 9.97
CA THR A 166 -6.55 5.08 9.48
C THR A 166 -7.89 5.34 8.78
N ALA A 167 -8.34 4.42 7.92
CA ALA A 167 -9.63 4.51 7.24
C ALA A 167 -10.78 4.67 8.24
N ARG A 168 -10.80 3.86 9.30
CA ARG A 168 -11.77 3.97 10.41
C ARG A 168 -11.70 5.31 11.13
N ALA A 169 -10.49 5.80 11.42
CA ALA A 169 -10.32 7.09 12.07
C ALA A 169 -10.82 8.27 11.22
N LEU A 170 -10.68 8.18 9.89
CA LEU A 170 -11.18 9.18 8.95
C LEU A 170 -12.70 9.11 8.78
N ALA A 171 -13.30 7.92 8.77
CA ALA A 171 -14.75 7.75 8.66
C ALA A 171 -15.53 8.46 9.76
N ALA A 172 -14.96 8.54 10.96
CA ALA A 172 -15.55 9.24 12.11
C ALA A 172 -15.27 10.76 12.11
N SER A 173 -14.56 11.31 11.12
CA SER A 173 -14.10 12.70 11.13
C SER A 173 -14.04 13.32 9.72
N PRO A 174 -15.18 13.79 9.18
CA PRO A 174 -15.21 14.52 7.91
C PRO A 174 -14.23 15.70 7.88
N GLY A 175 -13.60 15.96 6.73
CA GLY A 175 -12.62 17.05 6.56
C GLY A 175 -11.28 16.85 7.28
N ARG A 176 -11.07 15.73 7.99
CA ARG A 176 -9.80 15.42 8.65
C ARG A 176 -8.71 15.11 7.63
N ASP A 177 -7.52 15.66 7.85
CA ASP A 177 -6.33 15.44 7.03
C ASP A 177 -5.19 14.90 7.91
N LEU A 178 -4.63 13.76 7.53
CA LEU A 178 -3.58 13.08 8.29
C LEU A 178 -2.34 12.83 7.42
N THR A 179 -1.16 12.96 8.03
CA THR A 179 0.09 12.51 7.45
C THR A 179 0.84 11.70 8.50
N LEU A 180 1.03 10.41 8.24
CA LEU A 180 1.50 9.44 9.23
C LEU A 180 2.72 8.69 8.69
N ASN A 181 3.78 8.56 9.48
CA ASN A 181 4.86 7.62 9.17
C ASN A 181 4.47 6.23 9.69
N ILE A 182 4.55 5.22 8.83
CA ILE A 182 4.23 3.83 9.18
C ILE A 182 5.49 2.98 9.06
N GLY A 183 5.97 2.50 10.19
CA GLY A 183 7.17 1.67 10.33
C GLY A 183 7.17 0.97 11.68
N ARG A 184 8.14 0.09 11.93
CA ARG A 184 8.25 -0.59 13.23
C ARG A 184 9.01 0.23 14.26
N ALA A 185 9.62 1.35 13.85
CA ALA A 185 10.56 2.12 14.65
C ALA A 185 11.71 1.25 15.20
N ARG A 186 12.00 0.14 14.51
CA ARG A 186 13.06 -0.83 14.81
C ARG A 186 13.87 -1.07 13.54
N VAL A 187 15.18 -1.03 13.67
CA VAL A 187 16.13 -1.22 12.58
C VAL A 187 16.44 -2.71 12.43
N PHE A 188 16.28 -3.25 11.21
CA PHE A 188 16.78 -4.59 10.89
C PHE A 188 18.28 -4.51 10.57
N ARG A 189 19.07 -5.43 11.12
CA ARG A 189 20.53 -5.53 10.92
C ARG A 189 20.84 -6.84 10.21
N SER A 190 21.70 -6.81 9.20
CA SER A 190 22.20 -8.02 8.56
C SER A 190 23.39 -8.51 9.39
N THR A 191 23.22 -9.59 10.13
CA THR A 191 24.35 -10.27 10.77
C THR A 191 24.98 -11.22 9.77
N THR A 192 26.25 -11.01 9.43
CA THR A 192 27.12 -11.97 8.74
C THR A 192 27.36 -13.22 9.57
#